data_AF-L0JNV1-F1
#
_entry.id   AF-L0JNV1-F1
#
_cell.length_a   1.000
_cell.length_b   1.000
_cell.length_c   1.000
_cell.angle_alpha   90.00
_cell.angle_beta   90.00
_cell.angle_gamma   90.00
#
_symmetry.space_group_name_H-M   'P 1'
#
loop_
_entity.id
_entity.type
_entity.pdbx_description
1 polymer ?
#
loop_
_entity_poly.entity_id
_entity_poly.type
_entity_poly.pdbx_seq_one_letter_code
_entity_poly.pdbx_strand_id
1 'polypeptide(L)' 'MSDNPGSDTERHLREALRHLGAAQDDDDLRKTHAVALEEVSNTVSSVLREYEGDE' A
#
# COMPACT_ATOMS: atom_id res chain seq x y z
N MET A 1 17.20 11.89 16.74
CA MET A 1 16.24 11.11 15.95
C MET A 1 16.20 11.77 14.59
N SER A 2 16.83 11.17 13.59
CA SER A 2 16.73 11.69 12.23
C SER A 2 15.39 11.22 11.70
N ASP A 3 14.37 12.07 11.80
CA ASP A 3 13.17 11.98 10.97
C ASP A 3 13.65 12.09 9.52
N ASN A 4 13.88 10.96 8.87
CA ASN A 4 14.05 10.92 7.43
C ASN A 4 12.65 10.72 6.85
N PRO A 5 11.96 11.79 6.40
CA PRO A 5 10.56 11.71 5.99
C PRO A 5 10.32 10.69 4.85
N GLY A 6 11.36 10.36 4.07
CA GLY A 6 11.34 9.27 3.09
C GLY A 6 11.16 7.89 3.74
N SER A 7 11.87 7.61 4.84
CA SER A 7 11.81 6.32 5.55
C SER A 7 10.45 6.08 6.23
N ASP A 8 9.86 7.13 6.81
CA ASP A 8 8.53 7.02 7.38
C ASP A 8 7.46 6.85 6.30
N THR A 9 7.53 7.60 5.20
CA THR A 9 6.56 7.46 4.10
C THR A 9 6.58 6.04 3.50
N GLU A 10 7.77 5.50 3.25
CA GLU A 10 7.98 4.13 2.77
C GLU A 10 7.39 3.07 3.74
N ARG A 11 7.56 3.26 5.05
CA ARG A 11 6.98 2.40 6.08
C ARG A 11 5.45 2.41 6.04
N HIS A 12 4.84 3.59 5.93
CA HIS A 12 3.37 3.71 5.86
C HIS A 12 2.81 3.09 4.58
N LEU A 13 3.50 3.23 3.44
CA LEU A 13 3.10 2.59 2.18
C LEU A 13 3.14 1.06 2.28
N ARG A 14 4.19 0.49 2.91
CA ARG A 14 4.26 -0.96 3.17
C ARG A 14 3.20 -1.46 4.15
N GLU A 15 2.81 -0.65 5.13
CA GLU A 15 1.71 -0.98 6.04
C GLU A 15 0.36 -0.93 5.31
N ALA A 16 0.14 0.05 4.43
CA ALA A 16 -1.06 0.14 3.61
C ALA A 16 -1.24 -1.11 2.71
N LEU A 17 -0.19 -1.58 2.05
CA LEU A 17 -0.24 -2.82 1.25
C LEU A 17 -0.62 -4.04 2.10
N ARG A 18 -0.08 -4.15 3.32
CA ARG A 18 -0.44 -5.23 4.25
C ARG A 18 -1.92 -5.20 4.65
N HIS A 19 -2.46 -4.01 4.92
CA HIS A 19 -3.88 -3.84 5.25
C HIS A 19 -4.79 -4.14 4.06
N LEU A 20 -4.39 -3.75 2.85
CA LEU A 20 -5.16 -4.04 1.62
C LEU A 20 -5.21 -5.54 1.32
N GLY A 21 -4.09 -6.26 1.48
CA GLY A 21 -4.07 -7.72 1.34
C GLY A 21 -4.95 -8.42 2.38
N ALA A 22 -4.83 -8.01 3.66
CA ALA A 22 -5.67 -8.56 4.72
C ALA A 22 -7.16 -8.29 4.51
N ALA A 23 -7.50 -7.12 3.94
CA ALA A 23 -8.87 -6.83 3.55
C ALA A 23 -9.31 -7.75 2.40
N GLN A 24 -8.51 -7.91 1.34
CA GLN A 24 -8.85 -8.81 0.21
C GLN A 24 -9.05 -10.27 0.62
N ASP A 25 -8.34 -10.75 1.63
CA ASP A 25 -8.45 -12.11 2.17
C ASP A 25 -9.71 -12.32 3.05
N ASP A 26 -10.45 -11.26 3.39
CA ASP A 26 -11.71 -11.35 4.13
C ASP A 26 -12.84 -11.91 3.24
N ASP A 27 -13.43 -13.04 3.65
CA ASP A 27 -14.46 -13.79 2.92
C ASP A 27 -15.76 -12.99 2.69
N ASP A 28 -15.97 -11.84 3.36
CA ASP A 28 -17.18 -11.01 3.24
C ASP A 28 -17.08 -9.92 2.14
N LEU A 29 -16.02 -9.96 1.33
CA LEU A 29 -15.83 -8.95 0.28
C LEU A 29 -16.66 -9.19 -0.98
N ARG A 30 -17.51 -8.23 -1.32
CA ARG A 30 -18.18 -8.18 -2.62
C ARG A 30 -17.15 -7.95 -3.73
N LYS A 31 -17.35 -8.57 -4.91
CA LYS A 31 -16.47 -8.45 -6.09
C LYS A 31 -16.02 -7.02 -6.41
N THR A 32 -16.92 -6.04 -6.36
CA THR A 32 -16.59 -4.63 -6.62
C THR A 32 -15.62 -4.06 -5.59
N HIS A 33 -15.75 -4.44 -4.32
CA HIS A 33 -14.81 -4.01 -3.28
C HIS A 33 -13.44 -4.68 -3.45
N ALA A 34 -13.40 -5.93 -3.92
CA ALA A 34 -12.14 -6.64 -4.15
C ALA A 34 -11.32 -6.00 -5.27
N VAL A 35 -11.99 -5.62 -6.37
CA VAL A 35 -11.41 -4.84 -7.47
C VAL A 35 -10.94 -3.46 -6.98
N ALA A 36 -11.72 -2.77 -6.15
CA ALA A 36 -11.31 -1.48 -5.59
C ALA A 36 -10.04 -1.61 -4.72
N LEU A 37 -9.92 -2.66 -3.91
CA LEU A 37 -8.72 -2.90 -3.11
C LEU A 37 -7.50 -3.24 -3.97
N GLU A 38 -7.69 -3.96 -5.07
CA GLU A 38 -6.63 -4.28 -6.04
C GLU A 38 -6.07 -3.00 -6.68
N GLU A 39 -6.93 -2.11 -7.16
CA GLU A 39 -6.54 -0.83 -7.75
C GLU A 39 -5.78 0.07 -6.76
N VAL A 40 -6.23 0.10 -5.51
CA VAL A 40 -5.54 0.84 -4.45
C VAL A 40 -4.18 0.21 -4.16
N SER A 41 -4.07 -1.12 -4.11
CA SER A 41 -2.81 -1.84 -3.91
C SER A 41 -1.80 -1.54 -5.02
N ASN A 42 -2.26 -1.54 -6.28
CA ASN A 42 -1.45 -1.19 -7.44
C ASN A 42 -0.92 0.25 -7.35
N THR A 43 -1.79 1.19 -6.96
CA THR A 43 -1.42 2.61 -6.79
C THR A 43 -0.37 2.79 -5.69
N VAL A 44 -0.58 2.19 -4.52
CA VAL A 44 0.36 2.26 -3.39
C VAL A 44 1.72 1.64 -3.76
N SER A 45 1.70 0.53 -4.50
CA SER A 45 2.93 -0.11 -4.99
C SER A 45 3.69 0.78 -5.98
N SER A 46 2.98 1.49 -6.86
CA SER A 46 3.58 2.45 -7.79
C SER A 46 4.27 3.59 -7.03
N VAL A 47 3.57 4.19 -6.06
CA VAL A 47 4.13 5.27 -5.23
C VAL A 47 5.34 4.78 -4.44
N LEU A 48 5.28 3.59 -3.85
CA LEU A 48 6.42 3.02 -3.12
C LEU A 48 7.64 2.85 -4.04
N ARG A 49 7.43 2.41 -5.28
CA ARG A 49 8.50 2.24 -6.26
C ARG A 49 9.13 3.57 -6.70
N GLU A 50 8.33 4.64 -6.78
CA GLU A 50 8.82 5.99 -7.04
C GLU A 50 9.70 6.48 -5.87
N TYR A 51 9.30 6.21 -4.62
CA TYR A 51 10.12 6.52 -3.44
C TYR A 51 11.42 5.69 -3.36
N GLU A 52 11.38 4.41 -3.74
CA GLU A 52 12.58 3.54 -3.78
C GLU A 52 13.56 3.91 -4.92
N GLY A 53 13.10 4.62 -5.95
CA GLY A 53 13.89 5.01 -7.12
C GLY A 53 14.47 6.43 -7.07
N ASP A 54 14.05 7.25 -6.11
CA ASP A 54 14.50 8.65 -5.93
C ASP A 54 15.74 8.77 -5.01
N GLU A 55 16.44 7.66 -4.76
CA GLU A 55 17.67 7.55 -3.93
C GLU A 55 18.96 7.33 -4.76
#